data_AF-A0A937NC08-F1
#
_entry.id   AF-A0A937NC08-F1
#
_cell.length_a   1.000
_cell.length_b   1.000
_cell.length_c   1.000
_cell.angle_alpha   90.00
_cell.angle_beta   90.00
_cell.angle_gamma   90.00
#
_symmetry.space_group_name_H-M   'P 1'
#
loop_
_entity.id
_entity.type
_entity.pdbx_description
1 polymer ?
#
loop_
_entity_poly.entity_id
_entity_poly.type
_entity_poly.pdbx_seq_one_letter_code
_entity_poly.pdbx_strand_id
1 'polypeptide(L)'
;MSDISALAGMKGLENLDARATAISDLSPLTGMKNLGHLDLFDTPVTDLSPLAETTNLGIELGGSALKDLLPLVGMQNARISLYKYPNVQVLEALESRLQQIRIVPIYKRYDE
;
A
#
# COMPACT_ATOMS: atom_id res chain seq x y z
N MET A 1 -10.13 0.00 14.83
CA MET A 1 -10.52 -1.05 13.87
C MET A 1 -9.29 -1.88 13.52
N SER A 2 -9.39 -3.21 13.40
CA SER A 2 -8.25 -4.09 13.13
C SER A 2 -8.58 -5.30 12.27
N ASP A 3 -9.81 -5.81 12.36
CA ASP A 3 -10.28 -6.95 11.57
C ASP A 3 -11.09 -6.44 10.35
N ILE A 4 -10.66 -6.86 9.16
CA ILE A 4 -11.31 -6.56 7.88
C ILE A 4 -11.76 -7.84 7.14
N SER A 5 -11.89 -8.97 7.85
CA SER A 5 -12.35 -10.25 7.29
C SER A 5 -13.69 -10.15 6.56
N ALA A 6 -14.58 -9.25 7.01
CA ALA A 6 -15.85 -8.96 6.35
C ALA A 6 -15.69 -8.42 4.91
N LEU A 7 -14.53 -7.91 4.53
CA LEU A 7 -14.25 -7.44 3.17
C LEU A 7 -13.91 -8.58 2.20
N ALA A 8 -13.61 -9.78 2.70
CA ALA A 8 -13.19 -10.90 1.88
C ALA A 8 -14.20 -11.18 0.75
N GLY A 9 -13.70 -11.20 -0.49
CA GLY A 9 -14.54 -11.47 -1.67
C GLY A 9 -15.39 -10.28 -2.16
N MET A 10 -15.27 -9.08 -1.57
CA MET A 10 -15.86 -7.85 -2.10
C MET A 10 -15.17 -7.40 -3.39
N LYS A 11 -15.42 -8.11 -4.49
CA LYS A 11 -14.78 -7.87 -5.80
C LYS A 11 -15.02 -6.48 -6.38
N GLY A 12 -16.04 -5.76 -5.90
CA GLY A 12 -16.35 -4.39 -6.30
C GLY A 12 -15.73 -3.31 -5.41
N LEU A 13 -14.88 -3.67 -4.44
CA LEU A 13 -14.22 -2.68 -3.60
C LEU A 13 -13.17 -1.92 -4.42
N GLU A 14 -13.36 -0.62 -4.57
CA GLU A 14 -12.46 0.26 -5.33
C GLU A 14 -11.55 1.09 -4.43
N ASN A 15 -12.03 1.45 -3.24
CA ASN A 15 -11.34 2.32 -2.30
C ASN A 15 -11.46 1.73 -0.89
N LEU A 16 -10.32 1.67 -0.20
CA LEU A 16 -10.27 1.35 1.23
C LEU A 16 -9.42 2.39 1.95
N ASP A 17 -10.06 3.14 2.83
CA ASP A 17 -9.39 3.99 3.81
C ASP A 17 -9.19 3.19 5.10
N ALA A 18 -7.93 2.86 5.40
CA ALA A 18 -7.52 2.16 6.60
C ALA A 18 -6.57 3.03 7.46
N ARG A 19 -6.54 4.34 7.23
CA ARG A 19 -5.64 5.28 7.92
C ARG A 19 -5.85 5.27 9.43
N ALA A 20 -4.75 5.30 10.18
CA ALA A 20 -4.72 5.35 11.65
C ALA A 20 -5.56 4.24 12.30
N THR A 21 -5.52 3.04 11.70
CA THR A 21 -6.15 1.84 12.24
C THR A 21 -5.11 0.82 12.71
N ALA A 22 -5.56 -0.18 13.48
CA ALA A 22 -4.72 -1.27 13.95
C ALA A 22 -4.74 -2.48 12.99
N ILE A 23 -5.05 -2.25 11.71
CA ILE A 23 -5.02 -3.30 10.69
C ILE A 23 -3.57 -3.69 10.44
N SER A 24 -3.27 -4.98 10.58
CA SER A 24 -1.95 -5.57 10.28
C SER A 24 -2.02 -6.67 9.23
N ASP A 25 -3.19 -7.30 9.06
CA ASP A 25 -3.42 -8.38 8.11
C ASP A 25 -4.24 -7.89 6.91
N LEU A 26 -3.64 -7.96 5.73
CA LEU A 26 -4.27 -7.62 4.45
C LEU A 26 -4.78 -8.87 3.70
N SER A 27 -4.70 -10.07 4.28
CA SER A 27 -5.16 -11.31 3.64
C SER A 27 -6.58 -11.24 3.06
N PRO A 28 -7.56 -10.52 3.67
CA PRO A 28 -8.91 -10.39 3.10
C PRO A 28 -8.94 -9.63 1.77
N LEU A 29 -7.91 -8.85 1.44
CA LEU A 29 -7.80 -8.07 0.21
C LEU A 29 -7.27 -8.89 -0.99
N THR A 30 -6.88 -10.15 -0.77
CA THR A 30 -6.34 -11.02 -1.82
C THR A 30 -7.31 -11.11 -3.01
N GLY A 31 -6.80 -10.84 -4.21
CA GLY A 31 -7.57 -10.95 -5.46
C GLY A 31 -8.58 -9.81 -5.70
N MET A 32 -8.54 -8.72 -4.94
CA MET A 32 -9.36 -7.51 -5.17
C MET A 32 -8.84 -6.69 -6.37
N LYS A 33 -9.05 -7.20 -7.58
CA LYS A 33 -8.53 -6.61 -8.83
C LYS A 33 -9.04 -5.20 -9.15
N ASN A 34 -10.15 -4.79 -8.55
CA ASN A 34 -10.75 -3.47 -8.74
C ASN A 34 -10.30 -2.44 -7.69
N LEU A 35 -9.54 -2.85 -6.67
CA LEU A 35 -9.02 -1.92 -5.66
C LEU A 35 -8.05 -0.96 -6.34
N GLY A 36 -8.46 0.30 -6.49
CA GLY A 36 -7.70 1.37 -7.11
C GLY A 36 -7.01 2.27 -6.10
N HIS A 37 -7.47 2.29 -4.86
CA HIS A 37 -6.89 3.10 -3.79
C HIS A 37 -6.93 2.41 -2.42
N LEU A 38 -5.79 2.45 -1.73
CA LEU A 38 -5.61 1.91 -0.39
C LEU A 38 -4.76 2.88 0.45
N ASP A 39 -5.33 3.43 1.53
CA ASP A 39 -4.60 4.24 2.50
C ASP A 39 -4.22 3.39 3.73
N LEU A 40 -2.91 3.21 3.95
CA LEU A 40 -2.33 2.48 5.07
C LEU A 40 -1.49 3.40 5.97
N PHE A 41 -1.68 4.71 5.91
CA PHE A 41 -0.98 5.65 6.77
C PHE A 41 -1.25 5.34 8.26
N ASP A 42 -0.19 5.31 9.06
CA ASP A 42 -0.19 5.00 10.49
C ASP A 42 -0.88 3.66 10.81
N THR A 43 -0.53 2.62 10.05
CA THR A 43 -0.97 1.24 10.30
C THR A 43 0.23 0.32 10.60
N PRO A 44 0.05 -0.73 11.43
CA PRO A 44 1.11 -1.69 11.74
C PRO A 44 1.36 -2.73 10.63
N VAL A 45 0.89 -2.50 9.40
CA VAL A 45 1.11 -3.42 8.27
C VAL A 45 2.60 -3.59 7.99
N THR A 46 3.02 -4.84 7.78
CA THR A 46 4.41 -5.23 7.46
C THR A 46 4.52 -6.07 6.18
N ASP A 47 3.40 -6.58 5.66
CA ASP A 47 3.36 -7.43 4.48
C ASP A 47 2.33 -6.94 3.46
N LEU A 48 2.77 -6.80 2.22
CA LEU A 48 1.95 -6.40 1.08
C LEU A 48 1.74 -7.55 0.08
N SER A 49 2.19 -8.77 0.39
CA SER A 49 1.99 -9.97 -0.44
C SER A 49 0.53 -10.20 -0.88
N PRO A 50 -0.51 -9.89 -0.06
CA PRO A 50 -1.90 -10.04 -0.50
C PRO A 50 -2.29 -9.14 -1.69
N LEU A 51 -1.53 -8.06 -1.92
CA LEU A 51 -1.80 -7.09 -2.99
C LEU A 51 -1.12 -7.46 -4.31
N ALA A 52 -0.26 -8.48 -4.36
CA ALA A 52 0.63 -8.75 -5.49
C ALA A 52 -0.08 -8.99 -6.84
N GLU A 53 -1.34 -9.43 -6.83
CA GLU A 53 -2.15 -9.64 -8.05
C GLU A 53 -2.93 -8.39 -8.50
N THR A 54 -2.86 -7.29 -7.75
CA THR A 54 -3.56 -6.04 -8.08
C THR A 54 -2.82 -5.33 -9.21
N THR A 55 -3.50 -5.05 -10.32
CA THR A 55 -2.82 -4.56 -11.53
C THR A 55 -2.66 -3.04 -11.59
N ASN A 56 -3.52 -2.31 -10.88
CA ASN A 56 -3.56 -0.84 -10.86
C ASN A 56 -3.99 -0.37 -9.48
N LEU A 57 -3.05 0.13 -8.68
CA LEU A 57 -3.30 0.50 -7.28
C LEU A 57 -2.50 1.73 -6.89
N GLY A 58 -3.19 2.70 -6.29
CA GLY A 58 -2.59 3.76 -5.50
C GLY A 58 -2.50 3.35 -4.03
N ILE A 59 -1.30 3.35 -3.45
CA ILE A 59 -1.07 3.06 -2.04
C ILE A 59 -0.48 4.28 -1.36
N GLU A 60 -1.09 4.70 -0.25
CA GLU A 60 -0.53 5.70 0.65
C GLU A 60 0.10 5.01 1.86
N LEU A 61 1.39 5.27 2.08
CA LEU A 61 2.18 4.71 3.17
C LEU A 61 2.81 5.85 3.97
N GLY A 62 2.80 5.73 5.28
CA GLY A 62 3.54 6.62 6.17
C GLY A 62 3.37 6.18 7.61
N GLY A 63 4.43 6.20 8.42
CA GLY A 63 4.37 5.62 9.77
C GLY A 63 4.17 4.10 9.83
N SER A 64 4.14 3.40 8.69
CA SER A 64 4.03 1.93 8.62
C SER A 64 5.34 1.22 8.96
N ALA A 65 5.26 -0.02 9.43
CA ALA A 65 6.42 -0.87 9.75
C ALA A 65 6.99 -1.64 8.53
N LEU A 66 6.56 -1.28 7.32
CA LEU A 66 6.99 -1.89 6.06
C LEU A 66 8.50 -1.74 5.83
N LYS A 67 9.14 -2.86 5.48
CA LYS A 67 10.58 -2.91 5.15
C LYS A 67 10.84 -3.15 3.67
N ASP A 68 9.82 -3.57 2.94
CA ASP A 68 9.94 -4.05 1.57
C ASP A 68 8.66 -3.74 0.78
N LEU A 69 8.85 -3.46 -0.51
CA LEU A 69 7.82 -3.24 -1.51
C LEU A 69 7.93 -4.26 -2.66
N LEU A 70 8.78 -5.29 -2.56
CA LEU A 70 8.90 -6.39 -3.54
C LEU A 70 7.53 -6.97 -3.95
N PRO A 71 6.54 -7.15 -3.05
CA PRO A 71 5.22 -7.61 -3.46
C PRO A 71 4.54 -6.78 -4.55
N LEU A 72 4.91 -5.50 -4.69
CA LEU A 72 4.29 -4.55 -5.61
C LEU A 72 4.96 -4.51 -6.99
N VAL A 73 6.03 -5.26 -7.24
CA VAL A 73 6.75 -5.16 -8.53
C VAL A 73 5.92 -5.61 -9.73
N GLY A 74 5.05 -6.60 -9.55
CA GLY A 74 4.24 -7.14 -10.65
C GLY A 74 3.16 -6.18 -11.14
N MET A 75 2.97 -5.05 -10.46
CA MET A 75 1.93 -4.09 -10.76
C MET A 75 2.28 -3.27 -12.00
N GLN A 76 1.39 -3.30 -13.00
CA GLN A 76 1.57 -2.54 -14.24
C GLN A 76 1.48 -1.03 -14.00
N ASN A 77 0.67 -0.62 -13.02
CA ASN A 77 0.43 0.79 -12.68
C ASN A 77 0.38 0.98 -11.16
N ALA A 78 1.52 0.84 -10.47
CA ALA A 78 1.61 1.20 -9.05
C ALA A 78 1.90 2.69 -8.87
N ARG A 79 1.10 3.35 -8.02
CA ARG A 79 1.37 4.69 -7.50
C ARG A 79 1.60 4.59 -6.01
N ILE A 80 2.80 4.92 -5.55
CA ILE A 80 3.14 4.85 -4.13
C ILE A 80 3.40 6.27 -3.63
N SER A 81 2.58 6.69 -2.68
CA SER A 81 2.72 7.94 -1.94
C SER A 81 3.37 7.64 -0.59
N LEU A 82 4.54 8.23 -0.34
CA LEU A 82 5.29 8.02 0.90
C LEU A 82 5.24 9.30 1.76
N TYR A 83 4.68 9.19 2.95
CA TYR A 83 4.59 10.25 3.96
C TYR A 83 5.56 9.94 5.11
N LYS A 84 6.59 10.78 5.26
CA LYS A 84 7.72 10.58 6.20
C LYS A 84 8.57 9.38 5.76
N TYR A 85 9.84 9.65 5.45
CA TYR A 85 10.77 8.72 4.79
C TYR A 85 10.66 7.28 5.33
N PRO A 86 10.19 6.29 4.53
CA PRO A 86 10.50 4.92 4.83
C PRO A 86 12.02 4.79 4.75
N ASN A 87 12.60 3.93 5.57
CA ASN A 87 14.03 3.71 5.63
C ASN A 87 14.68 3.63 4.24
N VAL A 88 15.93 4.08 4.13
CA VAL A 88 16.74 4.15 2.88
C VAL A 88 16.69 2.86 2.04
N GLN A 89 16.56 1.70 2.69
CA GLN A 89 16.44 0.38 2.03
C GLN A 89 15.23 0.26 1.09
N VAL A 90 14.12 0.94 1.39
CA VAL A 90 12.93 0.97 0.52
C VAL A 90 13.22 1.77 -0.75
N LEU A 91 14.02 2.84 -0.67
CA LEU A 91 14.38 3.65 -1.84
C LEU A 91 15.29 2.89 -2.80
N GLU A 92 16.26 2.11 -2.30
CA GLU A 92 17.16 1.31 -3.13
C GLU A 92 16.41 0.17 -3.87
N ALA A 93 15.48 -0.51 -3.18
CA ALA A 93 14.63 -1.52 -3.80
C ALA A 93 13.73 -0.95 -4.92
N LEU A 94 13.36 0.32 -4.81
CA LEU A 94 12.56 1.06 -5.77
C LEU A 94 13.38 1.58 -6.97
N GLU A 95 14.61 2.05 -6.73
CA GLU A 95 15.51 2.58 -7.77
C GLU A 95 15.99 1.50 -8.75
N SER A 96 16.11 0.25 -8.31
CA SER A 96 16.50 -0.85 -9.20
C SER A 96 15.40 -1.25 -10.21
N ARG A 97 14.16 -0.76 -10.06
CA ARG A 97 12.97 -1.22 -10.80
C ARG A 97 12.23 -0.11 -11.57
N LEU A 98 12.91 1.03 -11.80
CA LEU A 98 12.41 2.34 -12.28
C LEU A 98 11.69 2.44 -13.64
N GLN A 99 11.25 1.34 -14.30
CA GLN A 99 10.47 1.47 -15.54
C GLN A 99 8.94 1.43 -15.35
N GLN A 100 8.43 1.02 -14.19
CA GLN A 100 6.98 0.74 -14.05
C GLN A 100 6.30 1.35 -12.81
N ILE A 101 7.05 1.75 -11.77
CA ILE A 101 6.48 2.26 -10.52
C ILE A 101 6.70 3.77 -10.43
N ARG A 102 5.59 4.53 -10.28
CA ARG A 102 5.67 5.98 -10.02
C ARG A 102 5.63 6.23 -8.52
N ILE A 103 6.74 6.73 -7.98
CA ILE A 103 6.83 7.18 -6.59
C ILE A 103 6.61 8.67 -6.55
N VAL A 104 5.71 9.13 -5.69
CA VAL A 104 5.51 10.54 -5.44
C VAL A 104 5.85 10.80 -3.96
N PRO A 105 7.03 11.37 -3.68
CA PRO A 105 7.33 11.82 -2.33
C PRO A 105 6.38 12.97 -1.98
N ILE A 106 5.58 12.82 -0.92
CA ILE A 106 4.67 13.89 -0.49
C ILE A 106 5.33 14.62 0.67
N TYR A 107 5.99 15.74 0.35
CA TYR A 107 6.71 16.56 1.33
C TYR A 107 5.80 17.38 2.24
N LYS A 108 4.47 17.42 1.99
CA LYS A 108 3.49 18.10 2.83
C LYS A 108 2.10 17.46 2.74
N ARG A 109 1.64 16.87 3.83
CA ARG A 109 0.35 17.25 4.42
C ARG A 109 0.61 17.45 5.90
N TYR A 110 0.65 18.73 6.29
CA TYR A 110 0.46 19.09 7.69
C TYR A 110 -0.93 18.63 8.09
N ASP A 111 -1.01 18.16 9.32
CA ASP A 111 -2.21 17.75 10.02
C ASP A 111 -3.35 18.77 9.83
N GLU A 112 -4.54 18.28 9.47
CA GLU A 112 -5.82 18.81 9.90
C GLU A 112 -6.63 17.65 10.48
#